data_AF-A0A3A6MZZ1-F1
#
_entry.id   AF-A0A3A6MZZ1-F1
#
_cell.length_a   1.000
_cell.length_b   1.000
_cell.length_c   1.000
_cell.angle_alpha   90.00
_cell.angle_beta   90.00
_cell.angle_gamma   90.00
#
_symmetry.space_group_name_H-M   'P 1'
#
loop_
_entity.id
_entity.type
_entity.pdbx_description
1 polymer ?
#
loop_
_entity_poly.entity_id
_entity_poly.type
_entity_poly.pdbx_seq_one_letter_code
_entity_poly.pdbx_strand_id
1 'polypeptide(L)'
;MIDIEEQGVRSKGAFIMSGALKSERALGTGTEIKAEADGVDLTRGITLVLARVIAPQNEARFTVGRDWYLSNGRTLSMDVLPYTKEGRLFLPLRYVGLSMGVEPDNIKWNGSVATLVLGDKNVQVRPGSRQLVVNGSSIEMDVAAEFSQGRVMLPYRFIAEAFGASVDWDSSTRTVTMEL
;
A
#
# COMPACT_ATOMS: atom_id res chain seq x y z
N MET A 1 66.36 19.02 6.94
CA MET A 1 66.67 19.61 5.62
C MET A 1 66.72 18.46 4.64
N ILE A 2 65.63 18.25 3.90
CA ILE A 2 65.53 17.56 2.60
C ILE A 2 64.19 18.08 2.04
N ASP A 3 64.30 18.98 1.07
CA ASP A 3 63.28 19.33 0.08
C ASP A 3 63.49 18.38 -1.11
N ILE A 4 62.42 17.81 -1.69
CA ILE A 4 62.19 17.65 -3.15
C ILE A 4 60.67 17.48 -3.41
N GLU A 5 60.12 18.27 -4.35
CA GLU A 5 58.80 18.19 -5.03
C GLU A 5 58.57 16.82 -5.73
N GLU A 6 57.38 16.33 -6.13
CA GLU A 6 56.36 16.90 -7.03
C GLU A 6 55.04 16.07 -6.99
N GLN A 7 53.91 16.78 -7.18
CA GLN A 7 52.65 16.46 -7.90
C GLN A 7 51.82 15.17 -7.61
N GLY A 8 50.50 15.36 -7.42
CA GLY A 8 49.50 14.42 -7.98
C GLY A 8 48.26 14.02 -7.15
N VAL A 9 47.16 14.79 -7.33
CA VAL A 9 45.74 14.35 -7.48
C VAL A 9 44.99 13.58 -6.35
N ARG A 10 43.74 14.04 -6.14
CA ARG A 10 42.71 13.65 -5.16
C ARG A 10 42.08 12.26 -5.40
N SER A 11 41.68 11.57 -4.32
CA SER A 11 40.37 10.90 -4.16
C SER A 11 40.28 10.18 -2.80
N LYS A 12 39.25 10.48 -1.99
CA LYS A 12 38.94 9.75 -0.74
C LYS A 12 38.00 8.59 -1.08
N GLY A 13 38.50 7.35 -0.95
CA GLY A 13 37.76 6.10 -1.18
C GLY A 13 36.91 5.65 0.00
N ALA A 14 35.77 5.04 -0.33
CA ALA A 14 34.75 4.51 0.56
C ALA A 14 35.15 3.18 1.24
N PHE A 15 34.61 2.95 2.43
CA PHE A 15 34.76 1.71 3.21
C PHE A 15 33.57 0.78 2.95
N ILE A 16 33.83 -0.49 2.60
CA ILE A 16 32.84 -1.56 2.48
C ILE A 16 33.02 -2.48 3.70
N MET A 17 31.93 -2.82 4.40
CA MET A 17 31.91 -3.98 5.30
C MET A 17 30.90 -4.99 4.75
N SER A 18 31.43 -6.16 4.38
CA SER A 18 30.71 -7.35 3.91
C SER A 18 30.11 -8.09 5.11
N GLY A 19 28.83 -8.46 5.02
CA GLY A 19 28.17 -9.36 5.95
C GLY A 19 27.12 -10.19 5.20
N ALA A 20 27.39 -11.48 5.05
CA ALA A 20 26.55 -12.45 4.35
C ALA A 20 25.26 -12.79 5.14
N LEU A 21 24.11 -12.83 4.47
CA LEU A 21 22.87 -13.42 4.98
C LEU A 21 22.63 -14.75 4.25
N LYS A 22 22.50 -15.84 5.03
CA LYS A 22 22.39 -17.22 4.54
C LYS A 22 20.96 -17.74 4.69
N SER A 23 20.57 -18.51 3.66
CA SER A 23 19.57 -19.59 3.55
C SER A 23 18.08 -19.27 3.39
N GLU A 24 17.60 -19.67 2.21
CA GLU A 24 16.22 -19.88 1.80
C GLU A 24 15.44 -20.90 2.66
N ARG A 25 14.12 -20.69 2.72
CA ARG A 25 13.13 -21.78 2.69
C ARG A 25 12.04 -21.37 1.71
N ALA A 26 12.01 -22.01 0.54
CA ALA A 26 11.00 -21.87 -0.48
C ALA A 26 9.86 -22.90 -0.30
N LEU A 27 8.65 -22.53 -0.74
CA LEU A 27 7.50 -23.30 -1.30
C LEU A 27 6.18 -22.59 -0.91
N GLY A 28 5.34 -22.02 -1.79
CA GLY A 28 5.35 -21.99 -3.25
C GLY A 28 4.26 -21.06 -3.84
N THR A 29 4.44 -20.78 -5.15
CA THR A 29 3.53 -20.27 -6.20
C THR A 29 2.86 -18.90 -6.00
N GLY A 30 3.10 -17.86 -6.80
CA GLY A 30 3.93 -17.71 -7.99
C GLY A 30 4.02 -16.24 -8.41
N THR A 31 5.23 -15.71 -8.43
CA THR A 31 5.66 -14.66 -9.35
C THR A 31 7.08 -15.05 -9.72
N GLU A 32 7.26 -15.64 -10.89
CA GLU A 32 8.60 -15.78 -11.45
C GLU A 32 9.12 -14.38 -11.72
N ILE A 33 10.03 -13.89 -10.88
CA ILE A 33 10.87 -12.77 -11.27
C ILE A 33 12.03 -13.39 -12.06
N LYS A 34 11.87 -13.52 -13.38
CA LYS A 34 13.01 -13.80 -14.25
C LYS A 34 13.90 -12.56 -14.26
N ALA A 35 14.87 -12.54 -13.36
CA ALA A 35 16.00 -11.64 -13.46
C ALA A 35 17.07 -12.34 -14.32
N GLU A 36 17.12 -11.98 -15.60
CA GLU A 36 18.22 -12.36 -16.47
C GLU A 36 19.39 -11.42 -16.16
N ALA A 37 20.37 -11.92 -15.42
CA ALA A 37 21.59 -11.20 -15.11
C ALA A 37 22.65 -11.53 -16.17
N ASP A 38 22.68 -10.76 -17.25
CA ASP A 38 23.83 -10.76 -18.15
C ASP A 38 25.02 -10.12 -17.43
N GLY A 39 26.02 -10.95 -17.12
CA GLY A 39 27.41 -10.61 -16.76
C GLY A 39 27.68 -9.31 -16.00
N VAL A 40 27.94 -9.41 -14.69
CA VAL A 40 28.40 -8.27 -13.88
C VAL A 40 29.91 -8.09 -14.03
N ASP A 41 30.35 -7.16 -14.88
CA ASP A 41 31.73 -6.66 -14.96
C ASP A 41 31.91 -5.44 -14.04
N LEU A 42 32.64 -5.61 -12.94
CA LEU A 42 32.86 -4.60 -11.91
C LEU A 42 33.96 -3.58 -12.25
N THR A 43 34.57 -3.64 -13.43
CA THR A 43 35.69 -2.77 -13.82
C THR A 43 35.29 -1.58 -14.71
N ARG A 44 34.05 -1.56 -15.20
CA ARG A 44 33.48 -0.45 -15.98
C ARG A 44 32.28 0.08 -15.20
N GLY A 45 32.28 1.39 -14.92
CA GLY A 45 31.35 2.05 -13.99
C GLY A 45 29.95 1.44 -13.93
N ILE A 46 29.50 1.14 -12.71
CA ILE A 46 28.22 0.51 -12.40
C ILE A 46 27.09 1.31 -13.07
N THR A 47 26.54 0.78 -14.16
CA THR A 47 25.24 1.19 -14.65
C THR A 47 24.22 0.37 -13.88
N LEU A 48 23.59 0.99 -12.87
CA LEU A 48 22.43 0.38 -12.24
C LEU A 48 21.33 0.32 -13.31
N VAL A 49 21.16 -0.85 -13.95
CA VAL A 49 19.91 -1.13 -14.65
C VAL A 49 18.88 -1.27 -13.55
N LEU A 50 18.26 -0.15 -13.17
CA LEU A 50 17.03 -0.16 -12.39
C LEU A 50 16.07 -1.03 -13.20
N ALA A 51 15.88 -2.28 -12.78
CA ALA A 51 14.77 -3.08 -13.27
C ALA A 51 13.57 -2.15 -13.20
N ARG A 52 13.00 -1.83 -14.36
CA ARG A 52 11.78 -1.04 -14.43
C ARG A 52 10.71 -1.94 -13.82
N VAL A 53 10.58 -1.91 -12.50
CA VAL A 53 9.45 -2.51 -11.81
C VAL A 53 8.28 -1.68 -12.30
N ILE A 54 7.57 -2.20 -13.29
CA ILE A 54 6.26 -1.68 -13.68
C ILE A 54 5.35 -2.05 -12.51
N ALA A 55 5.43 -1.28 -11.43
CA ALA A 55 4.52 -1.43 -10.31
C ALA A 55 3.13 -1.09 -10.84
N PRO A 56 2.14 -1.96 -10.62
CA PRO A 56 0.77 -1.67 -11.03
C PRO A 56 0.37 -0.32 -10.42
N GLN A 57 0.04 0.61 -11.32
CA GLN A 57 -0.55 1.89 -10.95
C GLN A 57 -2.03 1.64 -10.67
N ASN A 58 -2.63 2.49 -9.83
CA ASN A 58 -4.03 2.40 -9.41
C ASN A 58 -4.40 1.14 -8.62
N GLU A 59 -3.41 0.46 -8.03
CA GLU A 59 -3.62 -0.75 -7.27
C GLU A 59 -3.40 -0.51 -5.78
N ALA A 60 -4.27 -1.08 -4.95
CA ALA A 60 -4.12 -1.12 -3.51
C ALA A 60 -4.29 -2.54 -2.95
N ARG A 61 -3.36 -2.99 -2.10
CA ARG A 61 -3.42 -4.30 -1.44
C ARG A 61 -3.43 -4.18 0.07
N PHE A 62 -4.46 -4.76 0.69
CA PHE A 62 -4.60 -4.82 2.14
C PHE A 62 -4.64 -6.28 2.59
N THR A 63 -3.86 -6.61 3.61
CA THR A 63 -3.79 -7.97 4.15
C THR A 63 -4.32 -8.00 5.57
N VAL A 64 -5.12 -9.02 5.89
CA VAL A 64 -5.68 -9.19 7.24
C VAL A 64 -4.57 -9.26 8.30
N GLY A 65 -4.71 -8.48 9.37
CA GLY A 65 -3.76 -8.48 10.49
C GLY A 65 -2.43 -7.79 10.20
N ARG A 66 -2.32 -7.00 9.13
CA ARG A 66 -1.14 -6.17 8.84
C ARG A 66 -1.43 -4.70 9.12
N ASP A 67 -0.45 -4.02 9.70
CA ASP A 67 -0.45 -2.57 9.96
C ASP A 67 0.12 -1.77 8.78
N TRP A 68 0.22 -2.37 7.61
CA TRP A 68 0.65 -1.72 6.38
C TRP A 68 -0.14 -2.25 5.18
N TYR A 69 -0.16 -1.46 4.11
CA TYR A 69 -0.80 -1.77 2.85
C TYR A 69 0.08 -1.32 1.68
N LEU A 70 -0.12 -1.93 0.51
CA LEU A 70 0.48 -1.48 -0.73
C LEU A 70 -0.46 -0.48 -1.41
N SER A 71 0.07 0.62 -1.93
CA SER A 71 -0.66 1.50 -2.84
C SER A 71 0.28 2.02 -3.91
N ASN A 72 -0.06 1.77 -5.18
CA ASN A 72 0.73 2.19 -6.35
C ASN A 72 2.22 1.79 -6.22
N GLY A 73 2.48 0.56 -5.75
CA GLY A 73 3.83 0.04 -5.52
C GLY A 73 4.54 0.54 -4.26
N ARG A 74 3.90 1.39 -3.44
CA ARG A 74 4.48 1.93 -2.20
C ARG A 74 3.88 1.24 -0.98
N THR A 75 4.71 0.86 -0.02
CA THR A 75 4.25 0.36 1.29
C THR A 75 3.94 1.55 2.20
N LEU A 76 2.72 1.61 2.72
CA LEU A 76 2.23 2.68 3.59
C LEU A 76 1.70 2.06 4.89
N SER A 77 1.91 2.74 6.02
CA SER A 77 1.46 2.25 7.33
C SER A 77 0.03 2.67 7.66
N MET A 78 -0.59 1.87 8.53
CA MET A 78 -1.89 2.09 9.14
C MET A 78 -1.78 1.99 10.65
N ASP A 79 -2.60 2.75 11.36
CA ASP A 79 -2.67 2.69 12.82
C ASP A 79 -3.70 1.68 13.36
N VAL A 80 -4.49 1.09 12.48
CA VAL A 80 -5.52 0.10 12.82
C VAL A 80 -5.45 -1.06 11.83
N LEU A 81 -5.51 -2.28 12.37
CA LEU A 81 -5.39 -3.50 11.59
C LEU A 81 -6.68 -3.82 10.83
N PRO A 82 -6.59 -4.26 9.57
CA PRO A 82 -7.65 -4.99 8.89
C PRO A 82 -8.06 -6.24 9.67
N TYR A 83 -9.36 -6.49 9.80
CA TYR A 83 -9.87 -7.68 10.50
C TYR A 83 -11.08 -8.28 9.79
N THR A 84 -11.36 -9.55 10.07
CA THR A 84 -12.57 -10.22 9.58
C THR A 84 -13.59 -10.30 10.70
N LYS A 85 -14.84 -9.91 10.42
CA LYS A 85 -15.99 -10.06 11.32
C LYS A 85 -17.22 -10.42 10.50
N GLU A 86 -18.03 -11.37 10.99
CA GLU A 86 -19.27 -11.82 10.32
C GLU A 86 -19.07 -12.22 8.85
N GLY A 87 -17.92 -12.84 8.53
CA GLY A 87 -17.60 -13.23 7.16
C GLY A 87 -17.28 -12.06 6.21
N ARG A 88 -17.02 -10.87 6.75
CA ARG A 88 -16.61 -9.67 6.00
C ARG A 88 -15.26 -9.17 6.49
N LEU A 89 -14.43 -8.69 5.57
CA LEU A 89 -13.19 -8.00 5.90
C LEU A 89 -13.49 -6.51 6.08
N PHE A 90 -13.18 -6.02 7.28
CA PHE A 90 -13.26 -4.63 7.67
C PHE A 90 -11.92 -3.94 7.44
N LEU A 91 -11.95 -2.84 6.72
CA LEU A 91 -10.80 -1.95 6.52
C LEU A 91 -11.08 -0.58 7.13
N PRO A 92 -10.03 0.15 7.58
CA PRO A 92 -10.21 1.52 8.02
C PRO A 92 -10.51 2.40 6.81
N LEU A 93 -11.67 3.06 6.82
CA LEU A 93 -12.19 3.89 5.73
C LEU A 93 -11.16 4.89 5.20
N ARG A 94 -10.37 5.48 6.11
CA ARG A 94 -9.32 6.44 5.78
C ARG A 94 -8.32 5.87 4.78
N TYR A 95 -7.77 4.69 5.02
CA TYR A 95 -6.69 4.15 4.19
C TYR A 95 -7.20 3.64 2.86
N VAL A 96 -8.44 3.13 2.81
CA VAL A 96 -9.11 2.84 1.54
C VAL A 96 -9.31 4.13 0.74
N GLY A 97 -9.79 5.22 1.37
CA GLY A 97 -9.89 6.52 0.71
C GLY A 97 -8.57 7.02 0.15
N LEU A 98 -7.50 7.00 0.97
CA LEU A 98 -6.15 7.39 0.55
C LEU A 98 -5.66 6.54 -0.63
N SER A 99 -5.92 5.22 -0.60
CA SER A 99 -5.50 4.33 -1.69
C SER A 99 -6.28 4.56 -2.98
N MET A 100 -7.50 5.10 -2.90
CA MET A 100 -8.32 5.51 -4.05
C MET A 100 -8.01 6.93 -4.54
N GLY A 101 -7.04 7.62 -3.92
CA GLY A 101 -6.63 8.98 -4.30
C GLY A 101 -7.39 10.11 -3.60
N VAL A 102 -8.21 9.81 -2.58
CA VAL A 102 -8.80 10.84 -1.72
C VAL A 102 -7.67 11.55 -0.97
N GLU A 103 -7.56 12.87 -1.12
CA GLU A 103 -6.58 13.66 -0.37
C GLU A 103 -6.88 13.67 1.13
N PRO A 104 -5.88 13.74 2.02
CA PRO A 104 -6.09 13.72 3.47
C PRO A 104 -7.10 14.77 3.96
N ASP A 105 -7.10 15.97 3.39
CA ASP A 105 -8.00 17.07 3.77
C ASP A 105 -9.46 16.82 3.35
N ASN A 106 -9.67 15.90 2.42
CA ASN A 106 -10.96 15.45 1.94
C ASN A 106 -11.48 14.20 2.68
N ILE A 107 -10.78 13.76 3.72
CA ILE A 107 -11.24 12.71 4.65
C ILE A 107 -11.65 13.38 5.95
N LYS A 108 -12.95 13.56 6.13
CA LYS A 108 -13.52 14.34 7.24
C LYS A 108 -14.27 13.44 8.21
N TRP A 109 -14.16 13.77 9.49
CA TRP A 109 -14.95 13.17 10.56
C TRP A 109 -15.53 14.29 11.41
N ASN A 110 -16.84 14.29 11.62
CA ASN A 110 -17.53 15.31 12.42
C ASN A 110 -17.99 14.80 13.80
N GLY A 111 -17.52 13.64 14.24
CA GLY A 111 -17.98 12.99 15.48
C GLY A 111 -19.16 12.03 15.30
N SER A 112 -19.83 12.04 14.13
CA SER A 112 -20.99 11.20 13.85
C SER A 112 -20.91 10.54 12.47
N VAL A 113 -20.51 11.30 11.45
CA VAL A 113 -20.44 10.88 10.05
C VAL A 113 -19.02 11.07 9.55
N ALA A 114 -18.50 10.04 8.88
CA ALA A 114 -17.28 10.12 8.10
C ALA A 114 -17.65 10.46 6.65
N THR A 115 -16.92 11.40 6.07
CA THR A 115 -17.13 11.89 4.70
C THR A 115 -15.82 11.84 3.94
N LEU A 116 -15.82 11.18 2.79
CA LEU A 116 -14.70 11.17 1.83
C LEU A 116 -15.15 11.87 0.55
N VAL A 117 -14.30 12.74 0.01
CA VAL A 117 -14.57 13.46 -1.24
C VAL A 117 -13.46 13.22 -2.26
N LEU A 118 -13.82 12.74 -3.45
CA LEU A 118 -12.91 12.57 -4.58
C LEU A 118 -13.58 13.09 -5.85
N GLY A 119 -13.15 14.24 -6.35
CA GLY A 119 -13.82 14.90 -7.48
C GLY A 119 -15.30 15.17 -7.17
N ASP A 120 -16.19 14.57 -7.94
CA ASP A 120 -17.65 14.64 -7.78
C ASP A 120 -18.23 13.56 -6.86
N LYS A 121 -17.42 12.57 -6.44
CA LYS A 121 -17.84 11.52 -5.51
C LYS A 121 -17.81 12.03 -4.07
N ASN A 122 -18.95 11.91 -3.38
CA ASN A 122 -19.13 12.17 -1.97
C ASN A 122 -19.64 10.90 -1.29
N VAL A 123 -18.78 10.27 -0.49
CA VAL A 123 -19.08 9.03 0.23
C VAL A 123 -19.23 9.35 1.71
N GLN A 124 -20.37 8.99 2.30
CA GLN A 124 -20.69 9.23 3.69
C GLN A 124 -21.11 7.95 4.39
N VAL A 125 -20.63 7.76 5.61
CA VAL A 125 -21.03 6.63 6.44
C VAL A 125 -21.10 7.03 7.90
N ARG A 126 -22.11 6.50 8.59
CA ARG A 126 -22.28 6.63 10.03
C ARG A 126 -22.00 5.29 10.70
N PRO A 127 -21.03 5.21 11.63
CA PRO A 127 -20.85 4.01 12.45
C PRO A 127 -22.14 3.58 13.15
N GLY A 128 -22.39 2.27 13.22
CA GLY A 128 -23.64 1.66 13.67
C GLY A 128 -24.73 1.58 12.61
N SER A 129 -24.55 2.19 11.44
CA SER A 129 -25.47 2.09 10.31
C SER A 129 -24.99 1.08 9.27
N ARG A 130 -25.94 0.41 8.62
CA ARG A 130 -25.73 -0.36 7.39
C ARG A 130 -25.79 0.49 6.13
N GLN A 131 -26.13 1.77 6.24
CA GLN A 131 -26.24 2.64 5.07
C GLN A 131 -24.91 3.32 4.74
N LEU A 132 -24.46 3.13 3.50
CA LEU A 132 -23.41 3.92 2.85
C LEU A 132 -24.08 4.89 1.88
N VAL A 133 -23.86 6.19 2.04
CA VAL A 133 -24.44 7.20 1.16
C VAL A 133 -23.39 7.65 0.14
N VAL A 134 -23.69 7.49 -1.15
CA VAL A 134 -22.82 7.90 -2.25
C VAL A 134 -23.57 8.91 -3.10
N ASN A 135 -23.08 10.14 -3.18
CA ASN A 135 -23.72 11.24 -3.93
C ASN A 135 -25.20 11.43 -3.57
N GLY A 136 -25.52 11.29 -2.27
CA GLY A 136 -26.89 11.41 -1.75
C GLY A 136 -27.77 10.16 -1.93
N SER A 137 -27.31 9.14 -2.68
CA SER A 137 -28.01 7.87 -2.83
C SER A 137 -27.54 6.87 -1.79
N SER A 138 -28.48 6.17 -1.13
CA SER A 138 -28.15 5.18 -0.11
C SER A 138 -27.93 3.79 -0.72
N ILE A 139 -26.86 3.14 -0.30
CA ILE A 139 -26.50 1.75 -0.58
C ILE A 139 -26.59 0.99 0.75
N GLU A 140 -27.36 -0.09 0.78
CA GLU A 140 -27.46 -0.95 1.96
C GLU A 140 -26.28 -1.93 1.99
N MET A 141 -25.50 -1.87 3.06
CA MET A 141 -24.43 -2.81 3.38
C MET A 141 -25.00 -4.01 4.15
N ASP A 142 -24.35 -5.16 4.01
CA ASP A 142 -24.74 -6.37 4.74
C ASP A 142 -24.42 -6.31 6.24
N VAL A 143 -23.32 -5.67 6.60
CA VAL A 143 -22.89 -5.45 7.99
C VAL A 143 -22.71 -3.96 8.23
N ALA A 144 -23.04 -3.51 9.45
CA ALA A 144 -22.92 -2.10 9.81
C ALA A 144 -21.45 -1.66 9.83
N ALA A 145 -21.22 -0.40 9.48
CA ALA A 145 -19.93 0.23 9.78
C ALA A 145 -19.73 0.31 11.30
N GLU A 146 -18.48 0.28 11.74
CA GLU A 146 -18.08 0.28 13.13
C GLU A 146 -17.14 1.46 13.42
N PHE A 147 -17.18 1.94 14.64
CA PHE A 147 -16.15 2.84 15.15
C PHE A 147 -15.29 2.04 16.12
N SER A 148 -14.08 1.69 15.69
CA SER A 148 -13.17 0.85 16.47
C SER A 148 -11.77 1.43 16.42
N GLN A 149 -11.07 1.42 17.56
CA GLN A 149 -9.70 1.94 17.67
C GLN A 149 -9.53 3.36 17.12
N GLY A 150 -10.56 4.21 17.27
CA GLY A 150 -10.56 5.59 16.77
C GLY A 150 -10.68 5.72 15.25
N ARG A 151 -11.07 4.66 14.54
CA ARG A 151 -11.28 4.66 13.09
C ARG A 151 -12.67 4.16 12.74
N VAL A 152 -13.21 4.66 11.64
CA VAL A 152 -14.39 4.07 11.00
C VAL A 152 -13.94 2.86 10.19
N MET A 153 -14.48 1.70 10.54
CA MET A 153 -14.22 0.40 9.96
C MET A 153 -15.48 -0.07 9.23
N LEU A 154 -15.37 -0.62 8.04
CA LEU A 154 -16.54 -1.13 7.31
C LEU A 154 -16.13 -2.17 6.26
N PRO A 155 -17.06 -2.98 5.74
CA PRO A 155 -16.73 -3.99 4.75
C PRO A 155 -16.11 -3.33 3.51
N TYR A 156 -14.88 -3.75 3.16
CA TYR A 156 -14.06 -3.05 2.16
C TYR A 156 -14.75 -2.87 0.80
N ARG A 157 -15.58 -3.84 0.41
CA ARG A 157 -16.15 -3.94 -0.93
C ARG A 157 -17.04 -2.75 -1.25
N PHE A 158 -17.88 -2.31 -0.30
CA PHE A 158 -18.78 -1.18 -0.53
C PHE A 158 -18.02 0.13 -0.73
N ILE A 159 -16.90 0.32 -0.02
CA ILE A 159 -16.06 1.51 -0.19
C ILE A 159 -15.40 1.48 -1.58
N ALA A 160 -14.80 0.35 -1.95
CA ALA A 160 -14.11 0.19 -3.21
C ALA A 160 -15.06 0.42 -4.40
N GLU A 161 -16.23 -0.21 -4.38
CA GLU A 161 -17.26 -0.04 -5.39
C GLU A 161 -17.80 1.39 -5.45
N ALA A 162 -17.94 2.09 -4.31
CA ALA A 162 -18.34 3.50 -4.29
C ALA A 162 -17.36 4.41 -5.06
N PHE A 163 -16.06 4.08 -5.00
CA PHE A 163 -15.02 4.77 -5.77
C PHE A 163 -14.86 4.23 -7.19
N GLY A 164 -15.54 3.15 -7.56
CA GLY A 164 -15.50 2.54 -8.90
C GLY A 164 -14.38 1.51 -9.07
N ALA A 165 -13.72 1.10 -7.98
CA ALA A 165 -12.67 0.10 -8.03
C ALA A 165 -13.24 -1.32 -8.21
N SER A 166 -12.55 -2.12 -8.99
CA SER A 166 -12.73 -3.58 -8.98
C SER A 166 -12.05 -4.17 -7.76
N VAL A 167 -12.52 -5.33 -7.30
CA VAL A 167 -11.96 -5.97 -6.11
C VAL A 167 -11.78 -7.47 -6.26
N ASP A 168 -10.58 -7.94 -5.94
CA ASP A 168 -10.21 -9.34 -5.87
C ASP A 168 -9.81 -9.75 -4.45
N TRP A 169 -10.13 -10.99 -4.08
CA TRP A 169 -9.81 -11.55 -2.77
C TRP A 169 -9.00 -12.83 -2.90
N ASP A 170 -7.77 -12.79 -2.40
CA ASP A 170 -6.94 -13.97 -2.25
C ASP A 170 -7.11 -14.55 -0.84
N SER A 171 -7.83 -15.67 -0.76
CA SER A 171 -8.07 -16.39 0.49
C SER A 171 -6.80 -17.01 1.10
N SER A 172 -5.80 -17.34 0.29
CA SER A 172 -4.58 -18.01 0.74
C SER A 172 -3.67 -17.05 1.51
N THR A 173 -3.51 -15.84 0.98
CA THR A 173 -2.72 -14.78 1.62
C THR A 173 -3.55 -13.89 2.52
N ARG A 174 -4.89 -14.05 2.49
CA ARG A 174 -5.86 -13.18 3.17
C ARG A 174 -5.68 -11.72 2.76
N THR A 175 -5.52 -11.50 1.46
CA THR A 175 -5.25 -10.20 0.87
C THR A 175 -6.39 -9.80 -0.05
N VAL A 176 -6.83 -8.55 0.09
CA VAL A 176 -7.70 -7.91 -0.87
C VAL A 176 -6.88 -7.00 -1.78
N THR A 177 -7.11 -7.10 -3.08
CA THR A 177 -6.53 -6.25 -4.11
C THR A 177 -7.65 -5.41 -4.71
N MET A 178 -7.47 -4.09 -4.77
CA MET A 178 -8.42 -3.15 -5.36
C MET A 178 -7.73 -2.39 -6.50
N GLU A 179 -8.40 -2.28 -7.64
CA GLU A 179 -7.85 -1.69 -8.87
C GLU A 179 -8.84 -0.67 -9.48
N LEU A 180 -8.36 0.54 -9.78
CA LEU A 180 -9.09 1.63 -10.45
C LEU A 180 -8.74 1.74 -11.95
#